data_AF-A0A2U1M0H2-F1
#
_entry.id   AF-A0A2U1M0H2-F1
#
_cell.length_a   1.000
_cell.length_b   1.000
_cell.length_c   1.000
_cell.angle_alpha   90.00
_cell.angle_beta   90.00
_cell.angle_gamma   90.00
#
_symmetry.space_group_name_H-M   'P 1'
#
loop_
_entity.id
_entity.type
_entity.pdbx_description
1 polymer ?
#
loop_
_entity_poly.entity_id
_entity_poly.type
_entity_poly.pdbx_seq_one_letter_code
_entity_poly.pdbx_strand_id
1 'polypeptide(L)'
;MFGQQLRDVFVTILMFCDVSRSLKLCEENWEFLSEDILHKKRKMFDYPNLELTDEQLQNYCLVEIQELLNRYERSLQDFQDLPLPDPMLLTNMDNRLIREALDYDMKKSKIEHQELHSLLNPEQRLIYEEVIEPVNGKKGNFYFVYGPGGTGKTFLYNTIISWLRSERKIMLNCRRIFRRENGT
;
A
#
# COMPACT_ATOMS: atom_id res chain seq x y z
N MET A 1 10.12 -10.97 -18.72
CA MET A 1 9.24 -11.29 -19.89
C MET A 1 8.67 -12.71 -19.86
N PHE A 2 8.92 -13.54 -18.83
CA PHE A 2 8.49 -14.94 -18.81
C PHE A 2 7.43 -15.26 -17.75
N GLY A 3 7.12 -14.33 -16.84
CA GLY A 3 6.23 -14.60 -15.70
C GLY A 3 4.87 -15.19 -16.10
N GLN A 4 4.23 -14.69 -17.15
CA GLN A 4 2.95 -15.25 -17.63
C GLN A 4 3.07 -16.71 -18.07
N GLN A 5 4.07 -17.04 -18.89
CA GLN A 5 4.27 -18.42 -19.36
C GLN A 5 4.61 -19.37 -18.21
N LEU A 6 5.37 -18.89 -17.22
CA LEU A 6 5.67 -19.67 -16.01
C LEU A 6 4.43 -19.91 -15.17
N ARG A 7 3.52 -18.93 -15.05
CA ARG A 7 2.21 -19.14 -14.41
C ARG A 7 1.36 -20.15 -15.16
N ASP A 8 1.34 -20.13 -16.50
CA ASP A 8 0.63 -21.13 -17.31
C ASP A 8 1.18 -22.55 -17.08
N VAL A 9 2.51 -22.71 -17.04
CA VAL A 9 3.16 -23.99 -16.74
C VAL A 9 2.85 -24.43 -15.30
N PHE A 10 2.94 -23.51 -14.34
CA PHE A 10 2.62 -23.80 -12.95
C PHE A 10 1.18 -24.28 -12.78
N VAL A 11 0.20 -23.61 -13.40
CA VAL A 11 -1.21 -24.06 -13.39
C VAL A 11 -1.37 -25.42 -14.07
N THR A 12 -0.68 -25.65 -15.20
CA THR A 12 -0.69 -26.97 -15.87
C THR A 12 -0.18 -28.08 -14.92
N ILE A 13 0.90 -27.81 -14.19
CA ILE A 13 1.43 -28.73 -13.18
C ILE A 13 0.40 -28.98 -12.07
N LEU A 14 -0.25 -27.94 -11.54
CA LEU A 14 -1.30 -28.10 -10.52
C LEU A 14 -2.47 -28.95 -11.01
N MET A 15 -2.86 -28.81 -12.27
CA MET A 15 -4.03 -29.50 -12.83
C MET A 15 -3.77 -30.96 -13.19
N PHE A 16 -2.55 -31.28 -13.66
CA PHE A 16 -2.26 -32.57 -14.30
C PHE A 16 -1.17 -33.38 -13.62
N CYS A 17 -0.46 -32.81 -12.65
CA CYS A 17 0.58 -33.51 -11.90
C CYS A 17 0.14 -33.69 -10.44
N ASP A 18 0.42 -34.87 -9.89
CA ASP A 18 0.23 -35.13 -8.45
C ASP A 18 1.39 -34.52 -7.66
N VAL A 19 1.31 -33.20 -7.43
CA VAL A 19 2.37 -32.46 -6.74
C VAL A 19 2.05 -32.41 -5.26
N SER A 20 2.67 -33.31 -4.51
CA SER A 20 2.50 -33.38 -3.04
C SER A 20 3.02 -32.15 -2.27
N ARG A 21 3.62 -31.16 -2.95
CA ARG A 21 4.20 -29.93 -2.36
C ARG A 21 4.04 -28.71 -3.28
N SER A 22 2.82 -28.47 -3.76
CA SER A 22 2.50 -27.31 -4.62
C SER A 22 2.85 -25.97 -3.97
N LEU A 23 2.65 -25.84 -2.66
CA LEU A 23 3.06 -24.67 -1.88
C LEU A 23 4.55 -24.38 -1.98
N LYS A 24 5.39 -25.39 -1.70
CA LYS A 24 6.84 -25.21 -1.73
C LYS A 24 7.33 -24.80 -3.12
N LEU A 25 6.75 -25.38 -4.17
CA LEU A 25 7.06 -24.98 -5.55
C LEU A 25 6.69 -23.52 -5.82
N CYS A 26 5.54 -23.06 -5.31
CA CYS A 26 5.12 -21.66 -5.41
C CYS A 26 6.07 -20.73 -4.64
N GLU A 27 6.41 -21.07 -3.40
CA GLU A 27 7.30 -20.29 -2.53
C GLU A 27 8.73 -20.22 -3.05
N GLU A 28 9.25 -21.28 -3.67
CA GLU A 28 10.61 -21.27 -4.23
C GLU A 28 10.70 -20.48 -5.55
N ASN A 29 9.57 -20.25 -6.23
CA ASN A 29 9.55 -19.69 -7.58
C ASN A 29 8.71 -18.41 -7.73
N TRP A 30 8.18 -17.84 -6.64
CA TRP A 30 7.26 -16.69 -6.70
C TRP A 30 7.88 -15.47 -7.39
N GLU A 31 9.19 -15.25 -7.26
CA GLU A 31 9.90 -14.15 -7.92
C GLU A 31 9.79 -14.25 -9.44
N PHE A 32 9.97 -15.46 -9.98
CA PHE A 32 9.84 -15.71 -11.41
C PHE A 32 8.37 -15.66 -11.86
N LEU A 33 7.46 -16.17 -11.03
CA LEU A 33 6.02 -16.13 -11.30
C LEU A 33 5.46 -14.71 -11.23
N SER A 34 6.12 -13.76 -10.55
CA SER A 34 5.64 -12.38 -10.38
C SER A 34 6.46 -11.32 -11.12
N GLU A 35 7.52 -11.71 -11.83
CA GLU A 35 8.48 -10.81 -12.49
C GLU A 35 7.83 -9.75 -13.41
N ASP A 36 6.77 -10.11 -14.14
CA ASP A 36 6.06 -9.22 -15.07
C ASP A 36 4.96 -8.37 -14.40
N ILE A 37 4.59 -8.67 -13.15
CA ILE A 37 3.41 -8.10 -12.49
C ILE A 37 3.56 -6.61 -12.28
N LEU A 38 4.69 -6.16 -11.74
CA LEU A 38 4.92 -4.73 -11.48
C LEU A 38 4.75 -3.91 -12.75
N HIS A 39 5.32 -4.38 -13.86
CA HIS A 39 5.22 -3.71 -15.16
C HIS A 39 3.79 -3.71 -15.70
N LYS A 40 3.09 -4.84 -15.60
CA LYS A 40 1.67 -4.94 -15.99
C LYS A 40 0.80 -3.97 -15.18
N LYS A 41 1.01 -3.90 -13.86
CA LYS A 41 0.24 -3.01 -12.98
C LYS A 41 0.58 -1.53 -13.20
N ARG A 42 1.83 -1.17 -13.44
CA ARG A 42 2.23 0.19 -13.86
C ARG A 42 1.44 0.68 -15.08
N LYS A 43 1.29 -0.18 -16.09
CA LYS A 43 0.51 0.10 -17.30
C LYS A 43 -0.99 0.13 -17.03
N MET A 44 -1.51 -0.88 -16.32
CA MET A 44 -2.94 -1.01 -16.02
C MET A 44 -3.45 0.19 -15.21
N PHE A 45 -2.67 0.65 -14.24
CA PHE A 45 -3.04 1.75 -13.38
C PHE A 45 -2.68 3.12 -13.96
N ASP A 46 -1.92 3.22 -15.05
CA ASP A 46 -1.35 4.48 -15.52
C ASP A 46 -0.53 5.17 -14.42
N TYR A 47 0.41 4.42 -13.82
CA TYR A 47 1.27 4.90 -12.75
C TYR A 47 2.70 4.35 -12.92
N PRO A 48 3.58 5.06 -13.65
CA PRO A 48 4.91 4.54 -13.98
C PRO A 48 5.83 4.38 -12.76
N ASN A 49 5.63 5.20 -11.72
CA ASN A 49 6.42 5.19 -10.49
C ASN A 49 5.90 4.21 -9.43
N LEU A 50 4.93 3.36 -9.77
CA LEU A 50 4.40 2.35 -8.86
C LEU A 50 5.53 1.47 -8.31
N GLU A 51 5.58 1.33 -7.00
CA GLU A 51 6.36 0.33 -6.30
C GLU A 51 5.42 -0.60 -5.54
N LEU A 52 5.66 -1.90 -5.66
CA LEU A 52 4.92 -2.93 -4.92
C LEU A 52 5.89 -3.64 -3.98
N THR A 53 5.43 -3.94 -2.78
CA THR A 53 6.16 -4.83 -1.86
C THR A 53 6.10 -6.27 -2.37
N ASP A 54 7.00 -7.12 -1.90
CA ASP A 54 7.01 -8.55 -2.24
C ASP A 54 5.67 -9.21 -1.90
N GLU A 55 5.09 -8.87 -0.76
CA GLU A 55 3.77 -9.36 -0.34
C GLU A 55 2.67 -8.98 -1.34
N GLN A 56 2.69 -7.75 -1.84
CA GLN A 56 1.74 -7.30 -2.87
C GLN A 56 1.97 -7.99 -4.22
N LEU A 57 3.23 -8.20 -4.61
CA LEU A 57 3.57 -8.91 -5.85
C LEU A 57 3.10 -10.36 -5.79
N GLN A 58 3.31 -11.05 -4.68
CA GLN A 58 2.81 -12.40 -4.44
C GLN A 58 1.28 -12.44 -4.52
N ASN A 59 0.59 -11.50 -3.88
CA ASN A 59 -0.88 -11.44 -3.91
C ASN A 59 -1.44 -11.22 -5.33
N TYR A 60 -0.86 -10.29 -6.09
CA TYR A 60 -1.22 -10.13 -7.49
C TYR A 60 -0.89 -11.36 -8.33
N CYS A 61 0.18 -12.09 -8.01
CA CYS A 61 0.52 -13.33 -8.68
C CYS A 61 -0.54 -14.40 -8.44
N LEU A 62 -1.01 -14.53 -7.20
CA LEU A 62 -2.09 -15.46 -6.84
C LEU A 62 -3.40 -15.10 -7.56
N VAL A 63 -3.72 -13.82 -7.72
CA VAL A 63 -4.89 -13.39 -8.54
C VAL A 63 -4.76 -13.86 -9.99
N GLU A 64 -3.59 -13.67 -10.61
CA GLU A 64 -3.36 -14.12 -11.99
C GLU A 64 -3.43 -15.65 -12.10
N ILE A 65 -2.93 -16.39 -11.11
CA ILE A 65 -3.02 -17.86 -11.04
C ILE A 65 -4.49 -18.30 -10.88
N GLN A 66 -5.27 -17.63 -10.02
CA GLN A 66 -6.69 -17.88 -9.85
C GLN A 66 -7.47 -17.68 -11.16
N GLU A 67 -7.16 -16.63 -11.93
CA GLU A 67 -7.75 -16.39 -13.25
C GLU A 67 -7.40 -17.49 -14.27
N LEU A 68 -6.19 -18.05 -14.19
CA LEU A 68 -5.80 -19.19 -15.02
C LEU A 68 -6.53 -20.47 -14.61
N LEU A 69 -6.65 -20.74 -13.30
CA LEU A 69 -7.38 -21.89 -12.76
C LEU A 69 -8.88 -21.84 -13.10
N ASN A 70 -9.47 -20.65 -13.09
CA ASN A 70 -10.88 -20.44 -13.47
C ASN A 70 -11.18 -20.99 -14.89
N ARG A 71 -10.21 -20.93 -15.81
CA ARG A 71 -10.35 -21.48 -17.17
C ARG A 71 -10.47 -23.00 -17.20
N TYR A 72 -10.01 -23.66 -16.14
CA TYR A 72 -10.12 -25.10 -15.91
C TYR A 72 -11.25 -25.45 -14.93
N GLU A 73 -12.14 -24.51 -14.61
CA GLU A 73 -13.22 -24.69 -13.62
C GLU A 73 -12.68 -25.13 -12.26
N ARG A 74 -11.55 -24.56 -11.86
CA ARG A 74 -10.92 -24.75 -10.55
C ARG A 74 -10.64 -23.43 -9.87
N SER A 75 -10.48 -23.49 -8.56
CA SER A 75 -10.09 -22.38 -7.71
C SER A 75 -8.83 -22.70 -6.92
N LEU A 76 -8.10 -21.67 -6.48
CA LEU A 76 -7.05 -21.83 -5.48
C LEU A 76 -7.57 -22.53 -4.21
N GLN A 77 -8.85 -22.37 -3.89
CA GLN A 77 -9.49 -23.05 -2.75
C GLN A 77 -9.52 -24.58 -2.90
N ASP A 78 -9.41 -25.11 -4.13
CA ASP A 78 -9.36 -26.55 -4.38
C ASP A 78 -7.99 -27.15 -4.02
N PHE A 79 -6.98 -26.31 -3.78
CA PHE A 79 -5.61 -26.70 -3.42
C PHE A 79 -5.34 -26.32 -1.96
N GLN A 80 -5.45 -27.29 -1.05
CA GLN A 80 -5.38 -27.05 0.41
C GLN A 80 -4.10 -26.35 0.89
N ASP A 81 -2.99 -26.54 0.18
CA ASP A 81 -1.70 -25.99 0.59
C ASP A 81 -1.43 -24.57 0.05
N LEU A 82 -2.22 -24.07 -0.92
CA LEU A 82 -1.93 -22.78 -1.55
C LEU A 82 -2.58 -21.60 -0.81
N PRO A 83 -1.86 -20.47 -0.65
CA PRO A 83 -2.43 -19.28 -0.05
C PRO A 83 -3.49 -18.65 -0.96
N LEU A 84 -4.50 -18.04 -0.35
CA LEU A 84 -5.49 -17.22 -1.04
C LEU A 84 -5.01 -15.76 -1.09
N PRO A 85 -5.34 -15.01 -2.16
CA PRO A 85 -5.07 -13.57 -2.19
C PRO A 85 -5.79 -12.85 -1.05
N ASP A 86 -5.08 -11.97 -0.33
CA ASP A 86 -5.63 -11.02 0.63
C ASP A 86 -6.19 -9.79 -0.11
N PRO A 87 -7.52 -9.56 -0.09
CA PRO A 87 -8.12 -8.40 -0.73
C PRO A 87 -7.59 -7.07 -0.21
N MET A 88 -7.15 -6.97 1.06
CA MET A 88 -6.66 -5.71 1.63
C MET A 88 -5.39 -5.21 0.92
N LEU A 89 -4.52 -6.13 0.49
CA LEU A 89 -3.28 -5.80 -0.22
C LEU A 89 -3.52 -5.36 -1.67
N LEU A 90 -4.63 -5.80 -2.26
CA LEU A 90 -5.04 -5.51 -3.64
C LEU A 90 -5.83 -4.17 -3.70
N THR A 91 -6.81 -4.00 -2.81
CA THR A 91 -7.78 -2.88 -2.83
C THR A 91 -7.13 -1.51 -2.68
N ASN A 92 -6.01 -1.43 -1.96
CA ASN A 92 -5.29 -0.16 -1.75
C ASN A 92 -4.76 0.46 -3.05
N MET A 93 -4.61 -0.31 -4.14
CA MET A 93 -4.02 0.20 -5.38
C MET A 93 -5.02 0.42 -6.52
N ASP A 94 -6.22 -0.16 -6.46
CA ASP A 94 -7.26 0.12 -7.46
C ASP A 94 -7.86 1.53 -7.28
N ASN A 95 -7.82 2.07 -6.06
CA ASN A 95 -8.35 3.39 -5.76
C ASN A 95 -7.33 4.49 -6.07
N ARG A 96 -7.64 5.33 -7.07
CA ARG A 96 -6.83 6.49 -7.46
C ARG A 96 -6.48 7.41 -6.28
N LEU A 97 -7.41 7.65 -5.34
CA LEU A 97 -7.14 8.52 -4.19
C LEU A 97 -6.11 7.91 -3.24
N ILE A 98 -6.15 6.59 -3.06
CA ILE A 98 -5.16 5.88 -2.24
C ILE A 98 -3.81 5.87 -2.95
N ARG A 99 -3.79 5.70 -4.27
CA ARG A 99 -2.55 5.82 -5.08
C ARG A 99 -1.91 7.19 -4.95
N GLU A 100 -2.67 8.27 -5.13
CA GLU A 100 -2.18 9.64 -4.96
C GLU A 100 -1.74 9.88 -3.50
N ALA A 101 -2.43 9.28 -2.52
CA ALA A 101 -2.03 9.37 -1.13
C ALA A 101 -0.70 8.67 -0.84
N LEU A 102 -0.37 7.59 -1.57
CA LEU A 102 0.84 6.76 -1.42
C LEU A 102 2.00 7.14 -2.37
N ASP A 103 1.80 8.09 -3.29
CA ASP A 103 2.81 8.57 -4.26
C ASP A 103 3.81 9.53 -3.60
N TYR A 104 4.66 9.00 -2.72
CA TYR A 104 5.71 9.75 -2.06
C TYR A 104 6.95 8.89 -1.80
N ASP A 105 8.13 9.52 -1.78
CA ASP A 105 9.37 8.85 -1.42
C ASP A 105 9.43 8.62 0.10
N MET A 106 9.38 7.36 0.50
CA MET A 106 9.44 6.92 1.90
C MET A 106 10.75 7.33 2.59
N LYS A 107 11.90 7.19 1.91
CA LYS A 107 13.21 7.54 2.50
C LYS A 107 13.30 9.04 2.72
N LYS A 108 12.86 9.82 1.73
CA LYS A 108 12.78 11.27 1.85
C LYS A 108 11.83 11.68 2.98
N SER A 109 10.65 11.06 3.06
CA SER A 109 9.65 11.34 4.11
C SER A 109 10.19 11.00 5.51
N LYS A 110 10.98 9.93 5.64
CA LYS A 110 11.63 9.55 6.91
C LYS A 110 12.71 10.54 7.34
N ILE A 111 13.53 11.03 6.41
CA ILE A 111 14.54 12.07 6.69
C ILE A 111 13.85 13.37 7.11
N GLU A 112 12.86 13.82 6.32
CA GLU A 112 12.07 15.02 6.60
C GLU A 112 11.36 14.91 7.96
N HIS A 113 10.81 13.74 8.29
CA HIS A 113 10.22 13.48 9.61
C HIS A 113 11.22 13.67 10.74
N GLN A 114 12.41 13.07 10.65
CA GLN A 114 13.43 13.15 11.69
C GLN A 114 13.87 14.59 11.92
N GLU A 115 14.07 15.35 10.86
CA GLU A 115 14.43 16.78 10.93
C GLU A 115 13.30 17.59 11.59
N LEU A 116 12.07 17.49 11.09
CA LEU A 116 10.93 18.24 11.61
C LEU A 116 10.61 17.89 13.07
N HIS A 117 10.62 16.61 13.40
CA HIS A 117 10.34 16.12 14.75
C HIS A 117 11.37 16.62 15.77
N SER A 118 12.64 16.76 15.37
CA SER A 118 13.70 17.28 16.25
C SER A 118 13.51 18.76 16.62
N LEU A 119 12.74 19.50 15.82
CA LEU A 119 12.49 20.94 15.95
C LEU A 119 11.15 21.26 16.63
N LEU A 120 10.36 20.26 17.02
CA LEU A 120 9.11 20.48 17.73
C LEU A 120 9.37 21.12 19.09
N ASN A 121 8.60 22.17 19.41
CA ASN A 121 8.58 22.72 20.76
C ASN A 121 7.80 21.78 21.72
N PRO A 122 7.91 21.97 23.04
CA PRO A 122 7.27 21.07 24.01
C PRO A 122 5.76 20.92 23.84
N GLU A 123 5.03 21.99 23.52
CA GLU A 123 3.57 21.96 23.33
C GLU A 123 3.18 21.18 22.07
N GLN A 124 3.88 21.44 20.96
CA GLN A 124 3.67 20.74 19.69
C GLN A 124 3.98 19.25 19.82
N ARG A 125 5.01 18.90 20.61
CA ARG A 125 5.39 17.52 20.88
C ARG A 125 4.30 16.74 21.63
N LEU A 126 3.67 17.37 22.63
CA LEU A 126 2.53 16.77 23.33
C LEU A 126 1.37 16.49 22.38
N ILE A 127 1.03 17.44 21.50
CA ILE A 127 -0.04 17.24 20.51
C ILE A 127 0.35 16.13 19.51
N TYR A 128 1.61 16.09 19.08
CA TYR A 128 2.11 15.05 18.20
C TYR A 128 1.95 13.66 18.83
N GLU A 129 2.40 13.45 20.07
CA GLU A 129 2.30 12.17 20.77
C GLU A 129 0.84 11.72 20.92
N GLU A 130 -0.05 12.64 21.33
CA GLU A 130 -1.49 12.41 21.49
C GLU A 130 -2.17 11.94 20.18
N VAL A 131 -1.72 12.44 19.03
CA VAL A 131 -2.27 12.07 17.71
C VAL A 131 -1.72 10.73 17.22
N ILE A 132 -0.46 10.43 17.52
CA ILE A 132 0.27 9.29 16.93
C ILE A 132 -0.05 7.97 17.65
N GLU A 133 -0.22 8.00 18.98
CA GLU A 133 -0.56 6.81 19.76
C GLU A 133 -1.82 6.05 19.27
N PRO A 134 -2.99 6.71 19.08
CA PRO A 134 -4.19 6.02 18.58
C PRO A 134 -4.03 5.47 17.16
N VAL A 135 -3.24 6.14 16.31
CA VAL A 135 -2.98 5.69 14.92
C VAL A 135 -2.26 4.35 14.91
N ASN A 136 -1.32 4.15 15.84
CA ASN A 136 -0.66 2.85 16.02
C ASN A 136 -1.59 1.80 16.63
N GLY A 137 -2.46 2.22 17.56
CA GLY A 137 -3.47 1.35 18.18
C GLY A 137 -4.68 1.01 17.31
N LYS A 138 -4.74 1.48 16.05
CA LYS A 138 -5.91 1.38 15.14
C LYS A 138 -7.21 1.90 15.78
N LYS A 139 -7.11 2.88 16.67
CA LYS A 139 -8.26 3.55 17.31
C LYS A 139 -8.55 4.85 16.57
N GLY A 140 -9.79 5.01 16.11
CA GLY A 140 -10.24 6.23 15.45
C GLY A 140 -10.50 7.34 16.47
N ASN A 141 -9.91 8.52 16.27
CA ASN A 141 -10.12 9.72 17.06
C ASN A 141 -10.25 10.95 16.15
N PHE A 142 -10.84 12.03 16.67
CA PHE A 142 -10.94 13.32 15.99
C PHE A 142 -10.29 14.42 16.85
N TYR A 143 -9.45 15.23 16.22
CA TYR A 143 -8.66 16.27 16.90
C TYR A 143 -8.88 17.63 16.25
N PHE A 144 -8.92 18.67 17.08
CA PHE A 144 -8.89 20.06 16.64
C PHE A 144 -7.69 20.76 17.26
N VAL A 145 -6.75 21.20 16.43
CA VAL A 145 -5.56 21.94 16.89
C VAL A 145 -5.85 23.44 16.83
N TYR A 146 -5.98 24.06 18.00
CA TYR A 146 -6.18 25.50 18.14
C TYR A 146 -4.88 26.23 18.42
N GLY A 147 -4.73 27.42 17.84
CA GLY A 147 -3.63 28.31 18.17
C GLY A 147 -3.69 29.62 17.39
N PRO A 148 -3.15 30.73 17.93
CA PRO A 148 -3.01 31.99 17.22
C PRO A 148 -2.29 31.88 15.86
N GLY A 149 -2.43 32.88 14.99
CA GLY A 149 -1.63 32.96 13.78
C GLY A 149 -0.13 32.91 14.11
N GLY A 150 0.66 32.20 13.31
CA GLY A 150 2.12 32.11 13.52
C GLY A 150 2.61 31.03 14.50
N THR A 151 1.73 30.27 15.18
CA THR A 151 2.15 29.23 16.14
C THR A 151 2.65 27.92 15.53
N GLY A 152 3.01 27.91 14.25
CA GLY A 152 3.57 26.72 13.62
C GLY A 152 2.61 25.53 13.45
N LYS A 153 1.28 25.73 13.43
CA LYS A 153 0.31 24.63 13.17
C LYS A 153 0.63 23.87 11.88
N THR A 154 0.99 24.58 10.82
CA THR A 154 1.43 23.97 9.56
C THR A 154 2.67 23.11 9.74
N PHE A 155 3.60 23.55 10.59
CA PHE A 155 4.81 22.79 10.92
C PHE A 155 4.45 21.48 11.62
N LEU A 156 3.57 21.53 12.63
CA LEU A 156 3.06 20.35 13.31
C LEU A 156 2.34 19.39 12.33
N TYR A 157 1.45 19.90 11.47
CA TYR A 157 0.79 19.07 10.47
C TYR A 157 1.78 18.41 9.51
N ASN A 158 2.75 19.16 9.00
CA ASN A 158 3.78 18.61 8.11
C ASN A 158 4.59 17.51 8.80
N THR A 159 4.89 17.67 10.09
CA THR A 159 5.60 16.65 10.89
C THR A 159 4.79 15.37 11.05
N ILE A 160 3.48 15.47 11.31
CA ILE A 160 2.58 14.31 11.40
C ILE A 160 2.45 13.63 10.02
N ILE A 161 2.34 14.43 8.96
CA ILE A 161 2.21 13.93 7.59
C ILE A 161 3.47 13.18 7.17
N SER A 162 4.67 13.73 7.41
CA SER A 162 5.93 13.07 7.06
C SER A 162 6.11 11.75 7.83
N TRP A 163 5.66 11.69 9.08
CA TRP A 163 5.60 10.43 9.85
C TRP A 163 4.66 9.39 9.23
N LEU A 164 3.40 9.79 8.96
CA LEU A 164 2.42 8.88 8.36
C LEU A 164 2.95 8.31 7.04
N ARG A 165 3.61 9.16 6.26
CA ARG A 165 4.26 8.77 5.03
C ARG A 165 5.41 7.80 5.25
N SER A 166 6.32 8.08 6.19
CA SER A 166 7.45 7.18 6.48
C SER A 166 7.00 5.78 6.92
N GLU A 167 5.82 5.67 7.55
CA GLU A 167 5.22 4.42 8.00
C GLU A 167 4.27 3.76 6.98
N ARG A 168 4.25 4.22 5.72
CA ARG A 168 3.34 3.73 4.66
C ARG A 168 1.85 3.76 5.04
N LYS A 169 1.43 4.72 5.87
CA LYS A 169 0.02 4.89 6.25
C LYS A 169 -0.71 5.69 5.17
N ILE A 170 -1.93 5.25 4.83
CA ILE A 170 -2.80 5.96 3.89
C ILE A 170 -3.34 7.22 4.56
N MET A 171 -3.02 8.39 4.02
CA MET A 171 -3.54 9.68 4.47
C MET A 171 -4.28 10.38 3.32
N LEU A 172 -5.56 10.67 3.52
CA LEU A 172 -6.36 11.42 2.55
C LEU A 172 -6.36 12.90 2.91
N ASN A 173 -5.64 13.70 2.13
CA ASN A 173 -5.57 15.14 2.37
C ASN A 173 -6.80 15.84 1.78
N CYS A 174 -7.74 16.22 2.63
CA CYS A 174 -8.85 17.08 2.23
C CYS A 174 -8.41 18.55 2.26
N ARG A 175 -7.80 19.04 1.17
CA ARG A 175 -7.50 20.47 1.04
C ARG A 175 -8.80 21.22 0.76
N ARG A 176 -9.42 21.78 1.81
CA ARG A 176 -10.61 22.63 1.66
C ARG A 176 -10.18 23.97 1.04
N ILE A 177 -10.39 24.13 -0.27
CA ILE A 177 -10.26 25.42 -0.95
C ILE A 177 -11.40 26.30 -0.43
N PHE A 178 -11.13 27.17 0.55
CA PHE A 178 -12.03 28.27 0.85
C PHE A 178 -11.90 29.27 -0.30
N ARG A 179 -12.81 29.19 -1.28
CA ARG A 179 -13.10 30.33 -2.14
C ARG A 179 -13.71 31.39 -1.22
N ARG A 180 -12.99 32.50 -0.99
CA ARG A 180 -13.63 33.70 -0.43
C ARG A 180 -14.67 34.14 -1.46
N GLU A 181 -15.94 33.92 -1.17
CA GLU A 181 -16.99 34.71 -1.80
C GLU A 181 -16.85 36.12 -1.20
N ASN A 182 -16.35 37.04 -2.02
CA ASN A 182 -16.40 38.46 -1.70
C ASN A 182 -17.87 38.88 -1.78
N GLY A 183 -18.53 38.96 -0.63
CA GLY A 183 -19.81 39.64 -0.51
C GLY A 183 -19.62 41.13 -0.82
N THR A 184 -20.28 41.58 -1.89
CA THR A 184 -20.63 42.98 -2.13
C THR A 184 -21.63 43.47 -1.10
#